data_AF-A0A847BWE4-F1
#
_entry.id   AF-A0A847BWE4-F1
#
_cell.length_a   1.000
_cell.length_b   1.000
_cell.length_c   1.000
_cell.angle_alpha   90.00
_cell.angle_beta   90.00
_cell.angle_gamma   90.00
#
_symmetry.space_group_name_H-M   'P 1'
#
loop_
_entity.id
_entity.type
_entity.pdbx_description
1 polymer ?
#
loop_
_entity_poly.entity_id
_entity_poly.type
_entity_poly.pdbx_seq_one_letter_code
_entity_poly.pdbx_strand_id
1 'polypeptide(L)'
;MTATTLSNKKVLTPLFTTGRYFKQKFGLSVYKIPVSIMGFTCPNIDGRVAKGGCIFCENESFSPNIGAVSLSKKFRLNQDCINPHLANQLEQLESQVEKTKTKLTHKF
;
A
#
# COMPACT_ATOMS: atom_id res chain seq x y z
N MET A 1 60.91 -11.93 -10.08
CA MET A 1 59.98 -10.85 -9.72
C MET A 1 58.66 -11.09 -10.43
N THR A 2 57.69 -11.73 -9.78
CA THR A 2 56.36 -11.96 -10.38
C THR A 2 55.32 -11.29 -9.49
N ALA A 3 54.82 -10.14 -9.95
CA ALA A 3 53.81 -9.37 -9.26
C ALA A 3 52.46 -10.08 -9.36
N THR A 4 51.98 -10.61 -8.23
CA THR A 4 50.63 -11.16 -8.11
C THR A 4 49.66 -10.00 -7.92
N THR A 5 49.03 -9.54 -9.00
CA THR A 5 47.93 -8.58 -8.95
C THR A 5 46.68 -9.22 -8.34
N LEU A 6 46.40 -8.97 -7.05
CA LEU A 6 45.09 -9.23 -6.46
C LEU A 6 44.08 -8.21 -7.01
N SER A 7 43.33 -8.62 -8.03
CA SER A 7 42.18 -7.87 -8.53
C SER A 7 41.03 -7.96 -7.51
N ASN A 8 40.90 -6.93 -6.67
CA ASN A 8 39.79 -6.74 -5.73
C ASN A 8 38.49 -6.43 -6.51
N LYS A 9 37.83 -7.48 -7.05
CA LYS A 9 36.53 -7.33 -7.73
C LYS A 9 35.43 -7.14 -6.69
N LYS A 10 34.94 -5.91 -6.57
CA LYS A 10 33.76 -5.56 -5.79
C LYS A 10 32.55 -6.31 -6.36
N VAL A 11 32.02 -7.29 -5.63
CA VAL A 11 30.80 -7.99 -6.01
C VAL A 11 29.65 -6.97 -5.93
N LEU A 12 29.06 -6.66 -7.09
CA LEU A 12 27.92 -5.75 -7.16
C LEU A 12 26.63 -6.51 -6.85
N THR A 13 25.88 -6.04 -5.87
CA THR A 13 24.56 -6.60 -5.57
C THR A 13 23.58 -6.21 -6.68
N PRO A 14 22.85 -7.17 -7.28
CA PRO A 14 21.84 -6.85 -8.29
C PRO A 14 20.69 -6.03 -7.69
N LEU A 15 20.31 -4.95 -8.38
CA LEU A 15 19.12 -4.17 -8.05
C LEU A 15 17.88 -4.85 -8.62
N PHE A 16 17.08 -5.47 -7.75
CA PHE A 16 15.86 -6.17 -8.17
C PHE A 16 14.67 -5.21 -8.30
N THR A 17 13.83 -5.44 -9.31
CA THR A 17 12.46 -4.92 -9.28
C THR A 17 11.72 -5.55 -8.10
N THR A 18 10.75 -4.84 -7.52
CA THR A 18 10.02 -5.32 -6.33
C THR A 18 9.45 -6.73 -6.49
N GLY A 19 8.93 -7.05 -7.68
CA GLY A 19 8.42 -8.39 -8.00
C GLY A 19 9.52 -9.47 -8.01
N ARG A 20 10.70 -9.18 -8.58
CA ARG A 20 11.85 -10.11 -8.57
C ARG A 20 12.38 -10.31 -7.15
N TYR A 21 12.49 -9.23 -6.37
CA TYR A 21 12.89 -9.30 -4.97
C TYR A 21 11.96 -10.21 -4.17
N PHE A 22 10.64 -10.00 -4.28
CA PHE A 22 9.68 -10.82 -3.53
C PHE A 22 9.63 -12.28 -4.00
N LYS A 23 9.75 -12.52 -5.31
CA LYS A 23 9.84 -13.89 -5.82
C LYS A 23 11.09 -14.61 -5.30
N GLN A 24 12.23 -13.94 -5.23
CA GLN A 24 13.45 -14.50 -4.66
C GLN A 24 13.30 -14.74 -3.15
N LYS A 25 12.71 -13.79 -2.41
CA LYS A 25 12.58 -13.85 -0.95
C LYS A 25 11.56 -14.89 -0.46
N PHE A 26 10.42 -14.99 -1.12
CA PHE A 26 9.28 -15.80 -0.67
C PHE A 26 9.03 -17.05 -1.53
N GLY A 27 9.74 -17.22 -2.65
CA GLY A 27 9.54 -18.33 -3.59
C GLY A 27 8.22 -18.28 -4.36
N LEU A 28 7.41 -17.24 -4.17
CA LEU A 28 6.06 -17.11 -4.71
C LEU A 28 5.83 -15.72 -5.32
N SER A 29 4.83 -15.62 -6.20
CA SER A 29 4.38 -14.33 -6.74
C SER A 29 3.65 -13.53 -5.67
N VAL A 30 4.16 -12.34 -5.35
CA VAL A 30 3.56 -11.44 -4.36
C VAL A 30 2.75 -10.35 -5.05
N TYR A 31 1.52 -10.15 -4.60
CA TYR A 31 0.60 -9.12 -5.08
C TYR A 31 0.33 -8.09 -3.98
N LYS A 32 0.23 -6.82 -4.40
CA LYS A 32 -0.17 -5.72 -3.52
C LYS A 32 -1.69 -5.63 -3.51
N ILE A 33 -2.26 -5.49 -2.33
CA ILE A 33 -3.69 -5.21 -2.13
C ILE A 33 -3.78 -3.73 -1.74
N PRO A 34 -4.29 -2.84 -2.61
CA PRO A 34 -4.60 -1.49 -2.22
C PRO A 34 -5.76 -1.51 -1.23
N VAL A 35 -5.57 -0.85 -0.08
CA VAL A 35 -6.54 -0.78 1.00
C VAL A 35 -6.89 0.69 1.23
N SER A 36 -8.18 0.97 1.28
CA SER A 36 -8.70 2.24 1.76
C SER A 36 -9.91 2.00 2.63
N ILE A 37 -9.87 2.57 3.83
CA ILE A 37 -10.89 2.40 4.87
C ILE A 37 -11.40 3.77 5.29
N MET A 38 -12.67 3.84 5.66
CA MET A 38 -13.31 5.10 6.02
C MET A 38 -12.59 5.77 7.19
N GLY A 39 -12.45 7.09 7.17
CA GLY A 39 -11.78 7.84 8.23
C GLY A 39 -10.26 7.97 8.07
N PHE A 40 -9.61 7.12 7.26
CA PHE A 40 -8.18 7.30 6.97
C PHE A 40 -8.01 8.56 6.10
N THR A 41 -7.16 9.44 6.56
CA THR A 41 -6.97 10.74 5.93
C THR A 41 -5.50 11.13 5.96
N CYS A 42 -5.14 12.07 5.09
CA CYS A 42 -3.77 12.57 4.98
C CYS A 42 -3.58 13.71 5.98
N PRO A 43 -2.41 13.81 6.64
CA PRO A 43 -2.11 14.92 7.55
C PRO A 43 -2.16 16.31 6.89
N ASN A 44 -2.10 16.36 5.54
CA ASN A 44 -2.27 17.59 4.76
C ASN A 44 -3.74 17.94 4.48
N ILE A 45 -4.67 16.99 4.69
CA ILE A 45 -6.12 17.14 4.52
C ILE A 45 -6.77 17.42 5.87
N ASP A 46 -6.40 16.64 6.90
CA ASP A 46 -6.99 16.72 8.24
C ASP A 46 -6.57 17.93 9.06
N GLY A 47 -5.50 18.63 8.67
CA GLY A 47 -5.00 19.82 9.35
C GLY A 47 -3.81 19.59 10.28
N ARG A 48 -3.31 18.35 10.45
CA ARG A 48 -2.20 18.04 11.37
C ARG A 48 -0.86 18.60 10.91
N VAL A 49 -0.59 18.58 9.61
CA VAL A 49 0.64 19.13 9.00
C VAL A 49 0.33 20.31 8.08
N ALA A 50 -0.73 20.22 7.28
CA ALA A 50 -1.19 21.29 6.39
C ALA A 50 -2.71 21.23 6.21
N LYS A 51 -3.29 22.24 5.55
CA LYS A 51 -4.72 22.32 5.24
C LYS A 51 -4.94 22.34 3.74
N GLY A 52 -6.03 21.71 3.28
CA GLY A 52 -6.49 21.76 1.88
C GLY A 52 -6.11 20.55 1.02
N GLY A 53 -5.20 19.67 1.48
CA GLY A 53 -4.71 18.54 0.70
C GLY A 53 -3.74 18.94 -0.42
N CYS A 54 -3.15 17.95 -1.09
CA CYS A 54 -2.29 18.23 -2.25
C CYS A 54 -3.17 18.44 -3.49
N ILE A 55 -2.81 19.41 -4.35
CA ILE A 55 -3.57 19.76 -5.56
C ILE A 55 -3.70 18.61 -6.57
N PHE A 56 -2.85 17.59 -6.47
CA PHE A 56 -2.82 16.41 -7.34
C PHE A 56 -3.33 15.14 -6.63
N CYS A 57 -3.81 15.25 -5.39
CA CYS A 57 -4.20 14.10 -4.60
C CYS A 57 -5.69 13.80 -4.77
N GLU A 58 -5.99 12.62 -5.33
CA GLU A 58 -7.32 12.01 -5.26
C GLU A 58 -7.19 10.68 -4.52
N ASN A 59 -7.37 10.72 -3.20
CA ASN A 59 -7.16 9.56 -2.32
C ASN A 59 -8.03 8.36 -2.70
N GLU A 60 -9.25 8.61 -3.16
CA GLU A 60 -10.22 7.57 -3.48
C GLU A 60 -9.76 6.75 -4.71
N SER A 61 -8.99 7.35 -5.63
CA SER A 61 -8.48 6.70 -6.84
C SER A 61 -7.41 5.63 -6.57
N PHE A 62 -6.75 5.65 -5.41
CA PHE A 62 -5.68 4.68 -5.12
C PHE A 62 -6.19 3.28 -4.77
N SER A 63 -7.50 3.11 -4.53
CA SER A 63 -8.05 1.83 -4.07
C SER A 63 -9.22 1.35 -4.94
N PRO A 64 -8.95 0.48 -5.93
CA PRO A 64 -9.96 0.03 -6.90
C PRO A 64 -11.01 -0.92 -6.30
N ASN A 65 -10.90 -1.26 -5.02
CA ASN A 65 -11.84 -2.13 -4.31
C ASN A 65 -12.88 -1.34 -3.51
N ILE A 66 -12.74 -0.01 -3.41
CA ILE A 66 -13.79 0.88 -2.92
C ILE A 66 -14.86 0.96 -4.02
N GLY A 67 -16.06 0.42 -3.78
CA GLY A 67 -17.19 0.62 -4.69
C GLY A 67 -17.70 2.07 -4.65
N ALA A 68 -18.74 2.39 -5.42
CA ALA A 68 -19.40 3.71 -5.42
C ALA A 68 -20.00 4.16 -4.07
N VAL A 69 -19.89 3.34 -3.03
CA VAL A 69 -20.57 3.43 -1.72
C VAL A 69 -19.91 4.45 -0.77
N SER A 70 -18.68 4.91 -1.00
CA SER A 70 -17.92 5.68 0.01
C SER A 70 -18.16 7.19 0.08
N LEU A 71 -18.97 7.77 -0.83
CA LEU A 71 -19.11 9.23 -0.95
C LEU A 71 -20.07 9.86 0.07
N SER A 72 -20.87 9.09 0.80
CA SER A 72 -22.05 9.64 1.49
C SER A 72 -21.78 10.28 2.86
N LYS A 73 -20.60 10.15 3.46
CA LYS A 73 -20.16 10.95 4.63
C LYS A 73 -18.64 10.88 4.83
N LYS A 74 -17.92 11.94 4.45
CA LYS A 74 -16.47 12.07 4.66
C LYS A 74 -16.15 12.26 6.15
N PHE A 75 -16.14 11.16 6.91
CA PHE A 75 -15.55 11.13 8.24
C PHE A 75 -14.02 11.17 8.12
N ARG A 76 -13.37 11.91 9.02
CA ARG A 76 -11.91 12.00 9.16
C ARG A 76 -11.55 11.57 10.58
N LEU A 77 -10.75 10.53 10.70
CA LEU A 77 -10.29 10.01 11.98
C LEU A 77 -8.92 10.63 12.29
N ASN A 78 -8.81 11.34 13.40
CA ASN A 78 -7.51 11.66 13.97
C ASN A 78 -7.03 10.48 14.84
N GLN A 79 -5.72 10.25 14.89
CA GLN A 79 -5.11 9.09 15.57
C GLN A 79 -5.21 9.16 17.10
N ASP A 80 -5.57 10.33 17.66
CA ASP A 80 -5.52 10.62 19.09
C ASP A 80 -6.81 10.26 19.85
N CYS A 81 -7.73 9.49 19.25
CA CYS A 81 -8.98 9.09 19.89
C CYS A 81 -9.30 7.60 19.74
N ILE A 82 -10.14 7.10 20.67
CA ILE A 82 -10.76 5.79 20.55
C ILE A 82 -11.58 5.78 19.26
N ASN A 83 -11.38 4.76 18.42
CA ASN A 83 -11.98 4.67 17.10
C ASN A 83 -13.37 3.99 17.17
N PRO A 84 -14.49 4.76 17.12
CA PRO A 84 -15.83 4.18 17.21
C PRO A 84 -16.23 3.38 15.96
N HIS A 85 -15.46 3.47 14.87
CA HIS A 85 -15.77 2.85 13.59
C HIS A 85 -14.88 1.65 13.26
N LEU A 86 -14.13 1.14 14.25
CA LEU A 86 -13.20 0.02 14.05
C LEU A 86 -13.88 -1.21 13.42
N ALA A 87 -15.06 -1.59 13.91
CA ALA A 87 -15.80 -2.75 13.37
C ALA A 87 -16.10 -2.59 11.87
N ASN A 88 -16.61 -1.43 11.46
CA ASN A 88 -16.92 -1.14 10.06
C ASN A 88 -15.65 -1.11 9.20
N GLN A 89 -14.54 -0.60 9.73
CA GLN A 89 -13.26 -0.57 9.00
C GLN A 89 -12.67 -1.97 8.82
N LEU A 90 -12.82 -2.87 9.80
CA LEU A 90 -12.41 -4.26 9.67
C LEU A 90 -13.24 -4.99 8.61
N GLU A 91 -14.56 -4.81 8.62
CA GLU A 91 -15.44 -5.35 7.57
C GLU A 91 -15.06 -4.83 6.18
N GLN A 92 -14.74 -3.53 6.06
CA GLN A 92 -14.25 -2.93 4.82
C GLN A 92 -12.91 -3.53 4.36
N LEU A 93 -11.99 -3.79 5.30
CA LEU A 93 -10.70 -4.40 5.00
C LEU A 93 -10.88 -5.83 4.49
N GLU A 94 -11.66 -6.65 5.20
CA GLU A 94 -11.96 -8.03 4.82
C GLU A 94 -12.60 -8.10 3.43
N SER A 95 -13.61 -7.25 3.17
CA SER A 95 -14.24 -7.15 1.86
C SER A 95 -13.25 -6.85 0.73
N GLN A 96 -12.27 -5.96 0.96
CA GLN A 96 -11.26 -5.61 -0.03
C GLN A 96 -10.25 -6.74 -0.27
N VAL A 97 -9.87 -7.46 0.79
CA VAL A 97 -9.01 -8.64 0.71
C VAL A 97 -9.69 -9.72 -0.13
N GLU A 98 -10.94 -10.07 0.17
CA GLU A 98 -11.69 -11.10 -0.54
C GLU A 98 -11.93 -10.75 -2.01
N LYS A 99 -12.33 -9.51 -2.31
CA LYS A 99 -12.44 -9.03 -3.71
C LYS A 99 -11.14 -9.20 -4.48
N THR A 100 -10.00 -8.94 -3.83
CA THR A 100 -8.69 -9.07 -4.48
C THR A 100 -8.31 -10.53 -4.68
N LYS A 101 -8.58 -11.41 -3.70
CA LYS A 101 -8.40 -12.85 -3.84
C LYS A 101 -9.18 -13.39 -5.05
N THR A 102 -10.47 -13.08 -5.14
CA THR A 102 -11.32 -13.50 -6.28
C THR A 102 -10.80 -12.96 -7.61
N LYS A 103 -10.33 -11.71 -7.68
CA LYS A 103 -9.70 -11.18 -8.91
C LYS A 103 -8.42 -11.93 -9.28
N LEU A 104 -7.62 -12.34 -8.30
CA LEU A 104 -6.37 -13.05 -8.53
C LEU A 104 -6.58 -14.53 -8.87
N THR A 105 -7.66 -15.19 -8.40
CA THR A 105 -7.97 -16.57 -8.79
C THR A 105 -8.28 -16.71 -10.29
N HIS A 106 -8.79 -15.66 -10.93
CA HIS A 106 -9.06 -15.65 -12.38
C HIS A 106 -7.87 -15.20 -13.24
N LYS A 107 -6.75 -14.82 -12.61
CA LYS A 107 -5.55 -14.31 -13.30
C LYS A 107 -4.56 -15.43 -13.69
N PHE A 108 -4.70 -16.59 -13.08
CA PHE A 108 -3.87 -17.77 -13.25
C PHE A 108 -4.75 -18.96 -13.62
#